data_AF-A0A815GZE6-F1
#
_entry.id   AF-A0A815GZE6-F1
#
_cell.length_a   1.000
_cell.length_b   1.000
_cell.length_c   1.000
_cell.angle_alpha   90.00
_cell.angle_beta   90.00
_cell.angle_gamma   90.00
#
_symmetry.space_group_name_H-M   'P 1'
#
loop_
_entity.id
_entity.type
_entity.pdbx_description
1 polymer ?
#
loop_
_entity_poly.entity_id
_entity_poly.type
_entity_poly.pdbx_seq_one_letter_code
_entity_poly.pdbx_strand_id
1 'polypeptide(L)'
;MAPTPSDKKKKRQTVAQNLRKSNENKENVIPCTPSVSNPKSPFFTLRESRLFNVTNTPKRGISESPVDTTPRTPHNVYSYKKREFTGPSCEKLSSYASKTAKDHTKNVSDHYQVIHNSLLIELMKQTVCERCQSKWNGDLATANREGLYCSLVFTCKCGHMIKIGTSKCCPQTKMRDVNIRCVIANLAGIGHQGLAKLFGILNVPPSIDDDHYSHTVAHVLPSLRAHQQNSMSAAVEKACTESGSRQLSVSGDGSWQRRGFSSLNGVAAIMSSSTTAKVLDIERMSKKCSTCIGALSIKHVSREKYEAIINKHNCEMNHTGSSGAMEVDGIYRLFERSQHLYNVQYVNYIGDGDAKILPKLLNNPPYDNITINKIEDINHFSKKMLHRLQKIAQDLKQTKIDGKNDMMTNFKYYYRQAVVRNKTNLDEMVKSVWAIWKHKASTDLEPHHEWCSPIFCGFTKAWEEDKEYDHTKHSLPLAVMNAIRPVFTELASRATLNRVLNGSSENANESFHSILWSFAPKNRYSPGTIIDVCVALAVLVYNDGYQSIIPVVEQLTGGEGGYYTRLGMERFDKLRVYYEHKKKRKEDVRAKMSVEERKQQQDDDEQLDDAYLPRAY
;
A
#
# COMPACT_ATOMS: atom_id res chain seq x y z
N MET A 1 1.31 59.94 1.32
CA MET A 1 0.91 61.04 0.42
C MET A 1 1.13 60.61 -1.02
N ALA A 2 0.11 60.69 -1.86
CA ALA A 2 0.25 60.61 -3.33
C ALA A 2 0.46 62.04 -3.90
N PRO A 3 0.72 62.18 -5.21
CA PRO A 3 -0.42 62.38 -6.10
C PRO A 3 -0.42 61.53 -7.39
N THR A 4 -1.58 61.54 -8.04
CA THR A 4 -2.00 60.81 -9.24
C THR A 4 -2.26 61.81 -10.41
N PRO A 5 -3.04 61.52 -11.47
CA PRO A 5 -2.76 60.63 -12.62
C PRO A 5 -2.99 61.31 -14.00
N SER A 6 -3.11 60.51 -15.08
CA SER A 6 -3.41 60.83 -16.51
C SER A 6 -2.17 61.24 -17.35
N ASP A 7 -2.00 60.81 -18.62
CA ASP A 7 -3.04 60.65 -19.65
C ASP A 7 -2.94 59.39 -20.56
N LYS A 8 -3.87 59.27 -21.51
CA LYS A 8 -4.31 58.04 -22.21
C LYS A 8 -3.65 57.76 -23.58
N LYS A 9 -3.74 56.48 -23.99
CA LYS A 9 -3.90 55.96 -25.38
C LYS A 9 -3.00 56.54 -26.50
N LYS A 10 -2.08 55.71 -27.02
CA LYS A 10 -1.86 55.55 -28.49
C LYS A 10 -1.03 54.30 -28.83
N LYS A 11 -1.22 53.78 -30.06
CA LYS A 11 -0.46 52.72 -30.75
C LYS A 11 -0.64 51.26 -30.30
N ARG A 12 -1.83 50.71 -30.57
CA ARG A 12 -2.00 49.37 -31.17
C ARG A 12 -2.66 49.54 -32.54
N GLN A 13 -1.92 49.34 -33.64
CA GLN A 13 -2.37 48.98 -35.01
C GLN A 13 -1.22 49.21 -36.01
N THR A 14 -1.28 48.50 -37.15
CA THR A 14 -0.22 48.27 -38.16
C THR A 14 0.99 47.48 -37.61
N VAL A 15 1.53 46.46 -38.27
CA VAL A 15 1.52 46.11 -39.71
C VAL A 15 1.05 44.67 -39.96
N ALA A 16 0.12 44.50 -40.90
CA ALA A 16 -0.15 43.26 -41.62
C ALA A 16 -0.53 43.62 -43.08
N GLN A 17 -0.29 42.73 -44.04
CA GLN A 17 -0.28 42.95 -45.51
C GLN A 17 0.95 43.78 -45.98
N ASN A 18 1.78 43.39 -46.94
CA ASN A 18 1.50 42.75 -48.23
C ASN A 18 2.74 42.07 -48.86
N LEU A 19 2.51 40.98 -49.61
CA LEU A 19 3.12 40.55 -50.89
C LEU A 19 2.65 39.08 -51.11
N ARG A 20 1.69 38.69 -51.98
CA ARG A 20 1.53 38.86 -53.45
C ARG A 20 2.81 38.44 -54.21
N LYS A 21 2.82 37.56 -55.23
CA LYS A 21 1.89 36.56 -55.82
C LYS A 21 2.76 35.30 -56.18
N SER A 22 2.41 34.23 -56.93
CA SER A 22 1.21 33.71 -57.63
C SER A 22 1.47 32.23 -57.98
N ASN A 23 0.43 31.40 -58.16
CA ASN A 23 0.16 30.70 -59.44
C ASN A 23 -1.16 29.90 -59.41
N GLU A 24 -1.79 29.89 -60.58
CA GLU A 24 -2.93 29.05 -60.99
C GLU A 24 -2.38 27.62 -61.29
N ASN A 25 -3.16 26.55 -61.50
CA ASN A 25 -4.46 26.49 -62.15
C ASN A 25 -5.26 25.20 -61.81
N LYS A 26 -6.50 25.17 -62.30
CA LYS A 26 -7.48 24.07 -62.40
C LYS A 26 -7.00 22.97 -63.40
N GLU A 27 -7.63 21.82 -63.68
CA GLU A 27 -8.99 21.27 -63.47
C GLU A 27 -9.07 19.74 -63.81
N ASN A 28 -10.12 19.06 -63.33
CA ASN A 28 -10.93 17.98 -63.99
C ASN A 28 -10.47 16.51 -64.30
N VAL A 29 -11.52 15.68 -64.37
CA VAL A 29 -11.77 14.37 -65.04
C VAL A 29 -11.62 13.05 -64.23
N ILE A 30 -12.54 12.13 -64.53
CA ILE A 30 -12.93 10.89 -63.82
C ILE A 30 -12.43 9.62 -64.60
N PRO A 31 -12.96 8.38 -64.48
CA PRO A 31 -12.15 7.21 -64.13
C PRO A 31 -11.95 6.18 -65.26
N CYS A 32 -11.14 5.14 -65.01
CA CYS A 32 -11.25 3.85 -65.71
C CYS A 32 -10.74 2.65 -64.88
N THR A 33 -11.57 1.62 -64.77
CA THR A 33 -11.21 0.20 -64.56
C THR A 33 -11.10 -0.49 -65.95
N PRO A 34 -10.84 -1.81 -66.15
CA PRO A 34 -10.78 -2.96 -65.21
C PRO A 34 -9.69 -4.03 -65.53
N SER A 35 -9.93 -5.27 -65.06
CA SER A 35 -9.35 -6.58 -65.48
C SER A 35 -7.95 -6.94 -64.95
N VAL A 36 -7.83 -7.89 -64.01
CA VAL A 36 -7.81 -9.38 -64.15
C VAL A 36 -6.47 -9.93 -64.66
N SER A 37 -5.67 -10.48 -63.75
CA SER A 37 -5.16 -11.86 -63.83
C SER A 37 -4.36 -12.22 -62.57
N ASN A 38 -4.70 -13.34 -61.95
CA ASN A 38 -3.88 -14.05 -60.97
C ASN A 38 -3.28 -15.24 -61.76
N PRO A 39 -1.99 -15.62 -61.63
CA PRO A 39 -1.68 -16.59 -60.57
C PRO A 39 -0.21 -16.62 -60.04
N LYS A 40 -0.02 -17.43 -58.98
CA LYS A 40 1.22 -18.04 -58.45
C LYS A 40 2.06 -17.24 -57.43
N SER A 41 2.40 -17.95 -56.34
CA SER A 41 3.36 -17.68 -55.27
C SER A 41 4.83 -17.57 -55.76
N PRO A 42 5.87 -17.21 -54.96
CA PRO A 42 5.95 -17.17 -53.48
C PRO A 42 6.73 -15.94 -52.91
N PHE A 43 7.18 -16.03 -51.64
CA PHE A 43 8.10 -15.12 -50.90
C PHE A 43 7.63 -13.70 -50.57
N PHE A 44 7.86 -13.30 -49.31
CA PHE A 44 8.32 -11.94 -48.99
C PHE A 44 9.24 -11.94 -47.77
N THR A 45 10.51 -11.58 -48.00
CA THR A 45 11.46 -11.13 -46.99
C THR A 45 11.37 -9.62 -46.77
N LEU A 46 11.96 -9.16 -45.66
CA LEU A 46 12.01 -7.77 -45.22
C LEU A 46 12.52 -6.76 -46.25
N ARG A 47 12.01 -5.53 -46.19
CA ARG A 47 12.83 -4.34 -46.49
C ARG A 47 12.46 -3.10 -45.66
N GLU A 48 13.49 -2.60 -45.00
CA GLU A 48 13.81 -1.20 -44.65
C GLU A 48 13.51 -0.21 -45.81
N SER A 49 13.49 1.12 -45.65
CA SER A 49 13.50 2.06 -44.51
C SER A 49 13.11 3.45 -45.06
N ARG A 50 12.90 4.48 -44.22
CA ARG A 50 12.93 5.88 -44.66
C ARG A 50 14.14 6.61 -44.06
N LEU A 51 15.01 7.08 -44.95
CA LEU A 51 16.18 7.88 -44.66
C LEU A 51 15.81 9.28 -44.17
N PHE A 52 16.57 9.81 -43.21
CA PHE A 52 16.78 11.24 -43.04
C PHE A 52 18.29 11.51 -43.01
N ASN A 53 18.77 12.38 -43.89
CA ASN A 53 20.19 12.67 -44.06
C ASN A 53 20.73 13.51 -42.90
N VAL A 54 21.90 13.13 -42.38
CA VAL A 54 22.74 13.97 -41.51
C VAL A 54 24.14 14.01 -42.09
N THR A 55 24.52 15.15 -42.66
CA THR A 55 25.88 15.42 -43.15
C THR A 55 26.48 16.58 -42.36
N ASN A 56 27.40 16.27 -41.44
CA ASN A 56 28.71 16.94 -41.26
C ASN A 56 29.32 16.61 -39.88
N THR A 57 30.41 15.85 -39.90
CA THR A 57 31.29 15.60 -38.74
C THR A 57 32.61 16.34 -38.90
N PRO A 58 33.14 16.98 -37.84
CA PRO A 58 34.58 17.15 -37.67
C PRO A 58 35.16 15.90 -36.99
N LYS A 59 36.24 15.34 -37.54
CA LYS A 59 36.93 14.18 -36.97
C LYS A 59 37.61 14.53 -35.63
N ARG A 60 37.49 13.66 -34.62
CA ARG A 60 38.48 13.53 -33.53
C ARG A 60 38.85 12.06 -33.36
N GLY A 61 40.14 11.82 -33.10
CA GLY A 61 40.77 10.51 -33.24
C GLY A 61 40.31 9.48 -32.21
N ILE A 62 40.41 8.21 -32.60
CA ILE A 62 40.25 7.06 -31.72
C ILE A 62 41.52 6.94 -30.89
N SER A 63 41.41 7.08 -29.57
CA SER A 63 42.41 6.59 -28.62
C SER A 63 41.84 5.37 -27.90
N GLU A 64 42.47 4.22 -28.09
CA GLU A 64 42.16 3.02 -27.29
C GLU A 64 42.35 3.36 -25.81
N SER A 65 41.34 3.04 -25.00
CA SER A 65 41.39 3.21 -23.54
C SER A 65 41.10 1.87 -22.87
N PRO A 66 41.72 1.59 -21.70
CA PRO A 66 41.71 0.24 -21.14
C PRO A 66 40.31 -0.21 -20.72
N VAL A 67 40.07 -1.52 -20.76
CA VAL A 67 38.86 -2.12 -20.20
C VAL A 67 38.83 -1.89 -18.70
N ASP A 68 37.99 -0.95 -18.26
CA ASP A 68 37.70 -0.70 -16.86
C ASP A 68 36.98 -1.94 -16.26
N THR A 69 37.72 -2.67 -15.42
CA THR A 69 37.25 -3.89 -14.75
C THR A 69 36.58 -3.60 -13.39
N THR A 70 36.33 -2.33 -13.05
CA THR A 70 35.58 -2.02 -11.82
C THR A 70 34.10 -2.39 -11.97
N PRO A 71 33.51 -3.12 -11.01
CA PRO A 71 32.08 -3.36 -11.01
C PRO A 71 31.33 -2.05 -10.91
N ARG A 72 30.58 -1.68 -11.97
CA ARG A 72 29.66 -0.52 -11.95
C ARG A 72 28.58 -0.73 -10.90
N THR A 73 28.85 -0.29 -9.67
CA THR A 73 27.88 -0.41 -8.59
C THR A 73 26.62 0.41 -8.90
N PRO A 74 25.41 -0.13 -8.71
CA PRO A 74 24.15 0.60 -8.95
C PRO A 74 23.83 1.60 -7.83
N HIS A 75 24.86 2.16 -7.16
CA HIS A 75 24.70 2.95 -5.94
C HIS A 75 24.19 4.38 -6.15
N ASN A 76 24.17 4.91 -7.38
CA ASN A 76 23.90 6.34 -7.63
C ASN A 76 22.55 6.69 -8.31
N VAL A 77 21.66 5.74 -8.59
CA VAL A 77 20.38 6.05 -9.28
C VAL A 77 19.37 6.78 -8.36
N TYR A 78 19.54 6.71 -7.03
CA TYR A 78 18.57 7.26 -6.05
C TYR A 78 19.22 7.96 -4.85
N SER A 79 20.19 8.86 -5.06
CA SER A 79 20.62 9.78 -4.00
C SER A 79 19.59 10.92 -3.82
N TYR A 80 18.72 10.78 -2.83
CA TYR A 80 17.74 11.82 -2.50
C TYR A 80 18.33 12.84 -1.52
N LYS A 81 18.17 14.14 -1.80
CA LYS A 81 18.49 15.21 -0.84
C LYS A 81 17.66 15.02 0.42
N LYS A 82 18.30 14.70 1.55
CA LYS A 82 17.67 14.64 2.89
C LYS A 82 16.93 15.98 3.12
N ARG A 83 15.65 15.93 3.50
CA ARG A 83 14.81 17.10 3.78
C ARG A 83 14.36 17.07 5.24
N GLU A 84 13.98 18.22 5.77
CA GLU A 84 13.61 18.43 7.18
C GLU A 84 12.35 17.66 7.60
N PHE A 85 11.45 17.37 6.66
CA PHE A 85 10.22 16.62 6.95
C PHE A 85 10.43 15.11 6.91
N THR A 86 10.30 14.45 8.06
CA THR A 86 10.24 13.00 8.19
C THR A 86 8.79 12.50 8.14
N GLY A 87 8.51 11.58 7.22
CA GLY A 87 7.22 10.87 7.18
C GLY A 87 7.17 9.66 8.14
N PRO A 88 6.00 9.19 8.60
CA PRO A 88 5.90 8.02 9.47
C PRO A 88 6.62 6.77 8.97
N SER A 89 6.70 6.52 7.65
CA SER A 89 7.53 5.40 7.14
C SER A 89 9.02 5.67 7.33
N CYS A 90 9.47 6.91 7.14
CA CYS A 90 10.87 7.30 7.36
C CYS A 90 11.27 7.14 8.83
N GLU A 91 10.40 7.50 9.77
CA GLU A 91 10.64 7.37 11.22
C GLU A 91 10.59 5.92 11.71
N LYS A 92 9.68 5.10 11.18
CA LYS A 92 9.67 3.64 11.43
C LYS A 92 10.98 3.00 10.98
N LEU A 93 11.39 3.28 9.73
CA LEU A 93 12.59 2.70 9.13
C LEU A 93 13.89 3.19 9.80
N SER A 94 13.97 4.46 10.20
CA SER A 94 15.14 4.96 10.92
C SER A 94 15.27 4.31 12.31
N SER A 95 14.15 4.04 12.99
CA SER A 95 14.13 3.35 14.29
C SER A 95 14.55 1.87 14.24
N TYR A 96 14.48 1.25 13.06
CA TYR A 96 14.98 -0.12 12.83
C TYR A 96 16.45 -0.10 12.39
N ALA A 97 16.79 0.75 11.40
CA ALA A 97 18.15 0.86 10.87
C ALA A 97 19.19 1.22 11.95
N SER A 98 18.83 2.01 12.96
CA SER A 98 19.71 2.31 14.10
C SER A 98 19.98 1.10 15.00
N LYS A 99 19.07 0.13 15.07
CA LYS A 99 19.20 -1.12 15.85
C LYS A 99 19.97 -2.22 15.09
N THR A 100 19.92 -2.21 13.76
CA THR A 100 20.49 -3.27 12.92
C THR A 100 21.72 -2.85 12.13
N ALA A 101 22.38 -1.75 12.53
CA ALA A 101 23.65 -1.30 11.95
C ALA A 101 24.80 -2.28 12.26
N LYS A 102 24.87 -3.37 11.49
CA LYS A 102 26.01 -4.29 11.46
C LYS A 102 26.80 -4.07 10.17
N ASP A 103 28.12 -3.98 10.30
CA ASP A 103 29.02 -3.94 9.15
C ASP A 103 29.11 -5.37 8.58
N HIS A 104 28.48 -5.58 7.43
CA HIS A 104 28.45 -6.88 6.77
C HIS A 104 29.51 -6.94 5.67
N THR A 105 30.42 -7.90 5.77
CA THR A 105 31.38 -8.23 4.71
C THR A 105 30.65 -8.50 3.40
N LYS A 106 31.00 -7.75 2.35
CA LYS A 106 30.37 -7.86 1.03
C LYS A 106 30.85 -9.11 0.30
N ASN A 107 30.31 -10.28 0.65
CA ASN A 107 30.47 -11.48 -0.17
C ASN A 107 29.58 -11.38 -1.42
N VAL A 108 30.12 -10.78 -2.48
CA VAL A 108 29.40 -10.54 -3.74
C VAL A 108 29.30 -11.83 -4.59
N SER A 109 30.16 -12.83 -4.38
CA SER A 109 30.15 -14.08 -5.15
C SER A 109 29.10 -15.10 -4.68
N ASP A 110 28.62 -15.03 -3.43
CA ASP A 110 27.57 -15.93 -2.93
C ASP A 110 26.16 -15.47 -3.34
N HIS A 111 25.79 -15.72 -4.60
CA HIS A 111 24.48 -15.41 -5.16
C HIS A 111 24.00 -16.43 -6.21
N TYR A 112 22.70 -16.40 -6.50
CA TYR A 112 22.10 -17.21 -7.57
C TYR A 112 22.04 -16.44 -8.89
N GLN A 113 22.41 -17.10 -9.97
CA GLN A 113 22.30 -16.60 -11.34
C GLN A 113 21.57 -17.62 -12.21
N VAL A 114 20.67 -17.14 -13.09
CA VAL A 114 20.03 -17.97 -14.11
C VAL A 114 20.99 -18.10 -15.30
N ILE A 115 21.39 -19.32 -15.63
CA ILE A 115 22.34 -19.61 -16.71
C ILE A 115 21.71 -20.66 -17.63
N HIS A 116 21.76 -20.44 -18.95
CA HIS A 116 21.26 -21.40 -19.92
C HIS A 116 22.21 -22.59 -20.07
N ASN A 117 21.70 -23.82 -20.05
CA ASN A 117 22.51 -25.05 -20.04
C ASN A 117 23.53 -25.14 -21.18
N SER A 118 23.23 -24.60 -22.37
CA SER A 118 24.20 -24.59 -23.49
C SER A 118 25.44 -23.73 -23.22
N LEU A 119 25.30 -22.63 -22.47
CA LEU A 119 26.43 -21.77 -22.07
C LEU A 119 27.28 -22.46 -21.00
N LEU A 120 26.64 -23.24 -20.11
CA LEU A 120 27.32 -24.05 -19.12
C LEU A 120 28.13 -25.19 -19.76
N ILE A 121 27.57 -25.83 -20.80
CA ILE A 121 28.28 -26.81 -21.64
C ILE A 121 29.45 -26.15 -22.38
N GLU A 122 29.27 -24.95 -22.94
CA GLU A 122 30.33 -24.25 -23.66
C GLU A 122 31.48 -23.82 -22.75
N LEU A 123 31.18 -23.38 -21.52
CA LEU A 123 32.19 -23.14 -20.48
C LEU A 123 32.97 -24.42 -20.16
N MET A 124 32.28 -25.56 -19.99
CA MET A 124 32.94 -26.84 -19.72
C MET A 124 33.84 -27.29 -20.87
N LYS A 125 33.52 -27.01 -22.15
CA LYS A 125 34.44 -27.33 -23.27
C LYS A 125 35.78 -26.59 -23.22
N GLN A 126 35.89 -25.52 -22.44
CA GLN A 126 37.16 -24.81 -22.21
C GLN A 126 38.02 -25.47 -21.12
N THR A 127 37.48 -26.45 -20.37
CA THR A 127 38.20 -27.17 -19.31
C THR A 127 38.81 -28.49 -19.79
N VAL A 128 39.73 -29.04 -19.00
CA VAL A 128 40.31 -30.38 -19.21
C VAL A 128 39.60 -31.40 -18.33
N CYS A 129 39.36 -32.60 -18.85
CA CYS A 129 38.78 -33.69 -18.07
C CYS A 129 39.84 -34.38 -17.20
N GLU A 130 39.62 -34.41 -15.88
CA GLU A 130 40.52 -35.00 -14.88
C GLU A 130 40.93 -36.46 -15.18
N ARG A 131 40.04 -37.26 -15.78
CA ARG A 131 40.32 -38.68 -16.07
C ARG A 131 41.16 -38.90 -17.34
N CYS A 132 40.83 -38.23 -18.44
CA CYS A 132 41.46 -38.49 -19.75
C CYS A 132 42.41 -37.39 -20.21
N GLN A 133 42.62 -36.35 -19.39
CA GLN A 133 43.55 -35.24 -19.60
C GLN A 133 43.39 -34.51 -20.96
N SER A 134 42.23 -34.68 -21.59
CA SER A 134 41.84 -34.08 -22.86
C SER A 134 40.84 -32.96 -22.61
N LYS A 135 40.68 -32.03 -23.57
CA LYS A 135 39.58 -31.04 -23.53
C LYS A 135 38.25 -31.74 -23.30
N TRP A 136 37.46 -31.25 -22.35
CA TRP A 136 36.18 -31.86 -22.03
C TRP A 136 35.25 -31.74 -23.24
N ASN A 137 34.70 -32.88 -23.66
CA ASN A 137 33.82 -33.00 -24.81
C ASN A 137 32.76 -34.01 -24.42
N GLY A 138 31.68 -33.53 -23.80
CA GLY A 138 30.66 -34.35 -23.17
C GLY A 138 29.34 -33.62 -23.05
N ASP A 139 28.45 -34.18 -22.23
CA ASP A 139 27.07 -33.74 -22.10
C ASP A 139 26.71 -33.38 -20.65
N LEU A 140 25.65 -32.59 -20.49
CA LEU A 140 25.10 -32.17 -19.21
C LEU A 140 23.70 -32.77 -19.03
N ALA A 141 23.53 -33.56 -17.97
CA ALA A 141 22.25 -34.12 -17.53
C ALA A 141 21.82 -33.53 -16.17
N THR A 142 20.52 -33.60 -15.88
CA THR A 142 19.97 -33.34 -14.54
C THR A 142 19.58 -34.66 -13.90
N ALA A 143 20.29 -35.08 -12.85
CA ALA A 143 20.08 -36.37 -12.20
C ALA A 143 18.99 -36.36 -11.12
N ASN A 144 18.68 -35.19 -10.55
CA ASN A 144 17.57 -34.98 -9.62
C ASN A 144 17.12 -33.52 -9.69
N ARG A 145 15.84 -33.25 -9.43
CA ARG A 145 15.27 -31.89 -9.34
C ARG A 145 14.28 -31.80 -8.19
N GLU A 146 14.45 -30.79 -7.33
CA GLU A 146 13.57 -30.49 -6.20
C GLU A 146 13.18 -29.01 -6.33
N GLY A 147 12.05 -28.72 -6.99
CA GLY A 147 11.69 -27.34 -7.35
C GLY A 147 12.78 -26.65 -8.20
N LEU A 148 13.35 -25.55 -7.68
CA LEU A 148 14.44 -24.81 -8.32
C LEU A 148 15.84 -25.44 -8.14
N TYR A 149 15.99 -26.40 -7.22
CA TYR A 149 17.25 -27.12 -7.07
C TYR A 149 17.40 -28.19 -8.15
N CYS A 150 18.57 -28.23 -8.78
CA CYS A 150 18.99 -29.29 -9.69
C CYS A 150 20.28 -29.93 -9.18
N SER A 151 20.36 -31.25 -9.31
CA SER A 151 21.63 -31.98 -9.27
C SER A 151 22.14 -32.16 -10.71
N LEU A 152 23.04 -31.29 -11.13
CA LEU A 152 23.69 -31.34 -12.44
C LEU A 152 24.75 -32.44 -12.48
N VAL A 153 24.86 -33.11 -13.62
CA VAL A 153 25.86 -34.16 -13.89
C VAL A 153 26.48 -33.91 -15.26
N PHE A 154 27.77 -33.60 -15.26
CA PHE A 154 28.58 -33.42 -16.47
C PHE A 154 29.29 -34.74 -16.77
N THR A 155 29.02 -35.33 -17.92
CA THR A 155 29.58 -36.63 -18.33
C THR A 155 30.49 -36.43 -19.53
N CYS A 156 31.80 -36.61 -19.34
CA CYS A 156 32.77 -36.61 -20.44
C CYS A 156 32.62 -37.89 -21.28
N LYS A 157 32.95 -37.85 -22.58
CA LYS A 157 32.99 -39.03 -23.46
C LYS A 157 33.84 -40.21 -22.96
N CYS A 158 34.81 -39.98 -22.07
CA CYS A 158 35.58 -41.04 -21.39
C CYS A 158 34.85 -41.69 -20.18
N GLY A 159 33.56 -41.36 -19.97
CA GLY A 159 32.74 -41.85 -18.87
C GLY A 159 33.06 -41.25 -17.49
N HIS A 160 33.91 -40.22 -17.40
CA HIS A 160 34.12 -39.48 -16.14
C HIS A 160 32.96 -38.51 -15.88
N MET A 161 32.47 -38.49 -14.65
CA MET A 161 31.26 -37.78 -14.23
C MET A 161 31.56 -36.81 -13.09
N ILE A 162 31.18 -35.53 -13.26
CA ILE A 162 31.23 -34.51 -12.22
C ILE A 162 29.80 -34.15 -11.81
N LYS A 163 29.50 -34.19 -10.50
CA LYS A 163 28.16 -33.92 -9.96
C LYS A 163 28.16 -32.64 -9.11
N ILE A 164 27.27 -31.70 -9.43
CA ILE A 164 27.19 -30.38 -8.76
C ILE A 164 25.72 -30.10 -8.40
N GLY A 165 25.47 -29.62 -7.17
CA GLY A 165 24.16 -29.13 -6.75
C GLY A 165 24.02 -27.62 -6.95
N THR A 166 22.89 -27.14 -7.48
CA THR A 166 22.68 -25.71 -7.76
C THR A 166 22.29 -24.86 -6.54
N SER A 167 22.08 -25.46 -5.37
CA SER A 167 21.73 -24.75 -4.13
C SER A 167 22.19 -25.54 -2.89
N LYS A 168 22.54 -24.79 -1.83
CA LYS A 168 22.95 -25.32 -0.52
C LYS A 168 21.76 -26.00 0.17
N CYS A 169 22.05 -27.05 0.96
CA CYS A 169 21.09 -27.60 1.90
C CYS A 169 21.02 -26.69 3.13
N CYS A 170 19.85 -26.45 3.69
CA CYS A 170 19.70 -25.69 4.93
C CYS A 170 20.23 -26.51 6.12
N PRO A 171 20.78 -25.92 7.19
CA PRO A 171 21.40 -26.72 8.28
C PRO A 171 20.41 -27.54 9.10
N GLN A 172 19.17 -27.06 9.23
CA GLN A 172 18.14 -27.65 10.10
C GLN A 172 17.20 -28.62 9.38
N THR A 173 17.22 -28.66 8.04
CA THR A 173 16.28 -29.45 7.23
C THR A 173 16.95 -29.96 5.94
N LYS A 174 16.35 -30.96 5.29
CA LYS A 174 16.79 -31.39 3.95
C LYS A 174 16.33 -30.43 2.82
N MET A 175 15.76 -29.27 3.17
CA MET A 175 15.29 -28.29 2.19
C MET A 175 16.46 -27.53 1.55
N ARG A 176 16.19 -26.93 0.39
CA ARG A 176 17.15 -26.18 -0.41
C ARG A 176 16.95 -24.69 -0.18
N ASP A 177 18.03 -23.97 0.08
CA ASP A 177 18.02 -22.52 0.35
C ASP A 177 17.25 -21.76 -0.75
N VAL A 178 17.45 -22.12 -2.02
CA VAL A 178 16.77 -21.49 -3.17
C VAL A 178 15.25 -21.66 -3.12
N ASN A 179 14.76 -22.81 -2.64
CA ASN A 179 13.33 -23.09 -2.54
C ASN A 179 12.70 -22.28 -1.38
N ILE A 180 13.37 -22.21 -0.22
CA ILE A 180 12.92 -21.38 0.90
C ILE A 180 12.82 -19.91 0.48
N ARG A 181 13.86 -19.37 -0.17
CA ARG A 181 13.85 -17.99 -0.70
C ARG A 181 12.74 -17.77 -1.71
N CYS A 182 12.52 -18.72 -2.61
CA CYS A 182 11.45 -18.66 -3.60
C CYS A 182 10.06 -18.63 -2.94
N VAL A 183 9.82 -19.44 -1.90
CA VAL A 183 8.56 -19.43 -1.14
C VAL A 183 8.35 -18.10 -0.42
N ILE A 184 9.36 -17.58 0.31
CA ILE A 184 9.28 -16.28 0.99
C ILE A 184 9.00 -15.15 -0.02
N ALA A 185 9.71 -15.09 -1.14
CA ALA A 185 9.51 -14.08 -2.17
C ALA A 185 8.14 -14.17 -2.85
N ASN A 186 7.62 -15.38 -3.07
CA ASN A 186 6.33 -15.60 -3.71
C ASN A 186 5.14 -15.23 -2.81
N LEU A 187 5.30 -15.42 -1.50
CA LEU A 187 4.30 -15.05 -0.49
C LEU A 187 4.16 -13.52 -0.32
N ALA A 188 5.00 -12.73 -1.00
CA ALA A 188 4.86 -11.28 -1.16
C ALA A 188 3.92 -10.86 -2.32
N GLY A 189 2.98 -11.71 -2.75
CA GLY A 189 1.81 -11.32 -3.57
C GLY A 189 1.63 -11.99 -4.94
N ILE A 190 2.60 -12.78 -5.41
CA ILE A 190 2.54 -13.42 -6.74
C ILE A 190 1.65 -14.68 -6.70
N GLY A 191 1.79 -15.49 -5.66
CA GLY A 191 1.16 -16.80 -5.49
C GLY A 191 1.79 -17.89 -6.36
N HIS A 192 1.71 -19.15 -5.92
CA HIS A 192 2.31 -20.32 -6.59
C HIS A 192 2.03 -20.40 -8.12
N GLN A 193 0.77 -20.23 -8.53
CA GLN A 193 0.40 -20.18 -9.96
C GLN A 193 1.08 -19.03 -10.74
N GLY A 194 1.45 -17.94 -10.08
CA GLY A 194 2.20 -16.84 -10.67
C GLY A 194 3.68 -17.21 -10.91
N LEU A 195 4.30 -17.96 -10.00
CA LEU A 195 5.64 -18.54 -10.24
C LEU A 195 5.61 -19.52 -11.42
N ALA A 196 4.63 -20.40 -11.48
CA ALA A 196 4.51 -21.38 -12.56
C ALA A 196 4.42 -20.69 -13.94
N LYS A 197 3.65 -19.59 -14.04
CA LYS A 197 3.60 -18.74 -15.25
C LYS A 197 4.93 -18.05 -15.53
N LEU A 198 5.56 -17.45 -14.52
CA LEU A 198 6.86 -16.78 -14.67
C LEU A 198 7.93 -17.74 -15.19
N PHE A 199 8.06 -18.93 -14.60
CA PHE A 199 9.10 -19.89 -14.98
C PHE A 199 8.83 -20.47 -16.38
N GLY A 200 7.55 -20.76 -16.71
CA GLY A 200 7.17 -21.17 -18.06
C GLY A 200 7.53 -20.13 -19.14
N ILE A 201 7.33 -18.83 -18.86
CA ILE A 201 7.72 -17.74 -19.79
C ILE A 201 9.24 -17.59 -19.88
N LEU A 202 9.97 -17.75 -18.77
CA LEU A 202 11.43 -17.69 -18.74
C LEU A 202 12.13 -18.94 -19.31
N ASN A 203 11.38 -19.96 -19.76
CA ASN A 203 11.88 -21.28 -20.13
C ASN A 203 12.74 -21.92 -19.01
N VAL A 204 12.35 -21.69 -17.76
CA VAL A 204 12.91 -22.30 -16.55
C VAL A 204 12.04 -23.51 -16.20
N PRO A 205 12.61 -24.62 -15.68
CA PRO A 205 11.83 -25.76 -15.20
C PRO A 205 10.71 -25.36 -14.24
N PRO A 206 9.63 -26.18 -14.13
CA PRO A 206 8.51 -25.90 -13.24
C PRO A 206 8.95 -25.57 -11.81
N SER A 207 8.20 -24.68 -11.16
CA SER A 207 8.44 -24.30 -9.77
C SER A 207 8.31 -25.50 -8.82
N ILE A 208 8.60 -25.26 -7.53
CA ILE A 208 8.27 -26.17 -6.43
C ILE A 208 6.82 -26.65 -6.61
N ASP A 209 6.59 -27.96 -6.57
CA ASP A 209 5.25 -28.56 -6.65
C ASP A 209 4.41 -28.27 -5.40
N ASP A 210 3.11 -28.53 -5.47
CA ASP A 210 2.15 -28.15 -4.43
C ASP A 210 2.46 -28.77 -3.05
N ASP A 211 2.97 -30.00 -3.02
CA ASP A 211 3.31 -30.71 -1.77
C ASP A 211 4.58 -30.12 -1.14
N HIS A 212 5.68 -30.03 -1.89
CA HIS A 212 6.90 -29.40 -1.40
C HIS A 212 6.70 -27.92 -1.06
N TYR A 213 5.82 -27.21 -1.78
CA TYR A 213 5.46 -25.83 -1.47
C TYR A 213 4.73 -25.75 -0.12
N SER A 214 3.75 -26.63 0.10
CA SER A 214 3.00 -26.71 1.37
C SER A 214 3.90 -27.08 2.55
N HIS A 215 4.78 -28.06 2.38
CA HIS A 215 5.80 -28.43 3.37
C HIS A 215 6.77 -27.28 3.67
N THR A 216 7.20 -26.54 2.64
CA THR A 216 8.08 -25.37 2.82
C THR A 216 7.35 -24.23 3.57
N VAL A 217 6.08 -23.96 3.25
CA VAL A 217 5.25 -22.98 3.99
C VAL A 217 5.13 -23.38 5.46
N ALA A 218 4.88 -24.66 5.76
CA ALA A 218 4.80 -25.16 7.13
C ALA A 218 6.13 -25.02 7.90
N HIS A 219 7.28 -25.13 7.22
CA HIS A 219 8.61 -24.90 7.81
C HIS A 219 8.92 -23.41 8.02
N VAL A 220 8.51 -22.53 7.10
CA VAL A 220 8.79 -21.09 7.13
C VAL A 220 7.93 -20.34 8.16
N LEU A 221 6.65 -20.73 8.31
CA LEU A 221 5.67 -20.01 9.12
C LEU A 221 6.05 -19.85 10.62
N PRO A 222 6.58 -20.87 11.33
CA PRO A 222 7.00 -20.72 12.73
C PRO A 222 8.07 -19.63 12.94
N SER A 223 9.08 -19.58 12.07
CA SER A 223 10.13 -18.55 12.13
C SER A 223 9.55 -17.16 11.86
N LEU A 224 8.69 -17.02 10.84
CA LEU A 224 7.99 -15.75 10.58
C LEU A 224 7.13 -15.29 11.76
N ARG A 225 6.39 -16.19 12.42
CA ARG A 225 5.59 -15.88 13.62
C ARG A 225 6.46 -15.44 14.80
N ALA A 226 7.63 -16.06 15.01
CA ALA A 226 8.55 -15.65 16.07
C ALA A 226 9.07 -14.22 15.85
N HIS A 227 9.52 -13.89 14.62
CA HIS A 227 9.96 -12.52 14.28
C HIS A 227 8.79 -11.51 14.32
N GLN A 228 7.60 -11.90 13.87
CA GLN A 228 6.38 -11.10 14.00
C GLN A 228 6.08 -10.77 15.47
N GLN A 229 6.09 -11.76 16.36
CA GLN A 229 5.84 -11.54 17.79
C GLN A 229 6.88 -10.59 18.40
N ASN A 230 8.17 -10.77 18.06
CA ASN A 230 9.23 -9.89 18.52
C ASN A 230 9.04 -8.44 18.05
N SER A 231 8.62 -8.24 16.79
CA SER A 231 8.27 -6.92 16.24
C SER A 231 7.11 -6.27 16.99
N MET A 232 6.05 -7.04 17.27
CA MET A 232 4.87 -6.58 18.00
C MET A 232 5.19 -6.24 19.47
N SER A 233 5.91 -7.10 20.20
CA SER A 233 6.36 -6.80 21.56
C SER A 233 7.24 -5.54 21.61
N ALA A 234 8.16 -5.37 20.66
CA ALA A 234 8.97 -4.17 20.56
C ALA A 234 8.17 -2.91 20.20
N ALA A 235 7.04 -3.06 19.48
CA ALA A 235 6.10 -1.98 19.22
C ALA A 235 5.29 -1.60 20.47
N VAL A 236 4.89 -2.59 21.29
CA VAL A 236 4.19 -2.34 22.56
C VAL A 236 5.10 -1.59 23.54
N GLU A 237 6.34 -2.04 23.76
CA GLU A 237 7.26 -1.34 24.67
C GLU A 237 7.61 0.09 24.16
N LYS A 238 7.67 0.29 22.84
CA LYS A 238 7.77 1.65 22.26
C LYS A 238 6.54 2.49 22.60
N ALA A 239 5.32 1.94 22.47
CA ALA A 239 4.09 2.64 22.81
C ALA A 239 3.99 2.98 24.30
N CYS A 240 4.41 2.07 25.20
CA CYS A 240 4.52 2.32 26.64
C CYS A 240 5.53 3.44 26.96
N THR A 241 6.66 3.48 26.25
CA THR A 241 7.67 4.53 26.40
C THR A 241 7.18 5.87 25.89
N GLU A 242 6.47 5.90 24.75
CA GLU A 242 5.89 7.11 24.16
C GLU A 242 4.73 7.70 24.98
N SER A 243 3.96 6.87 25.68
CA SER A 243 2.84 7.29 26.53
C SER A 243 3.23 7.55 27.99
N GLY A 244 4.38 7.04 28.43
CA GLY A 244 4.76 7.00 29.85
C GLY A 244 3.88 6.06 30.70
N SER A 245 3.12 5.16 30.09
CA SER A 245 2.12 4.33 30.77
C SER A 245 1.91 2.97 30.10
N ARG A 246 1.54 1.94 30.89
CA ARG A 246 1.06 0.65 30.38
C ARG A 246 -0.46 0.64 30.10
N GLN A 247 -1.14 1.75 30.36
CA GLN A 247 -2.50 2.01 29.89
C GLN A 247 -2.43 2.78 28.56
N LEU A 248 -2.73 2.10 27.46
CA LEU A 248 -2.51 2.60 26.11
C LEU A 248 -3.79 3.06 25.43
N SER A 249 -3.63 4.04 24.54
CA SER A 249 -4.62 4.43 23.55
C SER A 249 -4.32 3.71 22.24
N VAL A 250 -5.32 3.03 21.67
CA VAL A 250 -5.13 2.13 20.52
C VAL A 250 -6.19 2.32 19.45
N SER A 251 -5.81 2.04 18.21
CA SER A 251 -6.67 2.02 17.03
C SER A 251 -6.90 0.58 16.59
N GLY A 252 -8.16 0.16 16.42
CA GLY A 252 -8.49 -1.23 16.12
C GLY A 252 -9.60 -1.38 15.09
N ASP A 253 -9.29 -2.10 14.01
CA ASP A 253 -10.09 -2.21 12.78
C ASP A 253 -9.97 -3.64 12.23
N GLY A 254 -11.06 -4.12 11.61
CA GLY A 254 -11.14 -5.41 10.94
C GLY A 254 -11.00 -5.32 9.42
N SER A 255 -10.37 -6.32 8.81
CA SER A 255 -10.33 -6.41 7.34
C SER A 255 -10.52 -7.82 6.82
N TRP A 256 -11.25 -7.93 5.71
CA TRP A 256 -11.68 -9.19 5.14
C TRP A 256 -10.92 -9.54 3.86
N GLN A 257 -10.63 -10.83 3.68
CA GLN A 257 -9.97 -11.36 2.48
C GLN A 257 -10.78 -11.08 1.20
N ARG A 258 -12.11 -11.18 1.25
CA ARG A 258 -12.99 -10.78 0.13
C ARG A 258 -13.74 -9.51 0.47
N ARG A 259 -14.02 -8.67 -0.54
CA ARG A 259 -14.96 -7.54 -0.39
C ARG A 259 -16.38 -8.08 -0.17
N GLY A 260 -17.16 -7.41 0.69
CA GLY A 260 -18.54 -7.80 1.03
C GLY A 260 -18.67 -8.82 2.18
N PHE A 261 -19.89 -8.99 2.66
CA PHE A 261 -20.21 -9.70 3.91
C PHE A 261 -20.07 -11.24 3.87
N SER A 262 -19.53 -11.80 2.79
CA SER A 262 -19.40 -13.25 2.57
C SER A 262 -17.99 -13.81 2.84
N SER A 263 -17.00 -12.97 3.18
CA SER A 263 -15.62 -13.42 3.38
C SER A 263 -15.51 -14.51 4.46
N LEU A 264 -14.78 -15.59 4.16
CA LEU A 264 -14.55 -16.71 5.09
C LEU A 264 -13.40 -16.44 6.07
N ASN A 265 -12.45 -15.59 5.66
CA ASN A 265 -11.32 -15.15 6.46
C ASN A 265 -11.35 -13.63 6.69
N GLY A 266 -10.89 -13.21 7.85
CA GLY A 266 -10.65 -11.82 8.22
C GLY A 266 -9.46 -11.71 9.16
N VAL A 267 -9.03 -10.48 9.41
CA VAL A 267 -7.93 -10.14 10.30
C VAL A 267 -8.36 -8.91 11.10
N ALA A 268 -8.30 -8.99 12.43
CA ALA A 268 -8.47 -7.83 13.32
C ALA A 268 -7.08 -7.41 13.79
N ALA A 269 -6.78 -6.11 13.77
CA ALA A 269 -5.46 -5.58 14.13
C ALA A 269 -5.59 -4.43 15.13
N ILE A 270 -4.75 -4.43 16.17
CA ILE A 270 -4.62 -3.35 17.16
C ILE A 270 -3.31 -2.60 16.91
N MET A 271 -3.38 -1.28 16.92
CA MET A 271 -2.29 -0.37 16.56
C MET A 271 -2.10 0.73 17.60
N SER A 272 -0.87 1.20 17.80
CA SER A 272 -0.62 2.34 18.69
C SER A 272 -1.17 3.64 18.11
N SER A 273 -1.74 4.51 18.94
CA SER A 273 -2.30 5.80 18.49
C SER A 273 -1.26 6.91 18.25
N SER A 274 0.03 6.59 18.15
CA SER A 274 1.10 7.58 18.00
C SER A 274 1.33 7.98 16.54
N THR A 275 2.08 9.06 16.30
CA THR A 275 2.40 9.56 14.94
C THR A 275 3.12 8.53 14.07
N THR A 276 3.79 7.55 14.69
CA THR A 276 4.46 6.42 14.03
C THR A 276 3.76 5.09 14.28
N ALA A 277 2.44 5.12 14.50
CA ALA A 277 1.52 3.99 14.74
C ALA A 277 2.05 2.64 14.23
N LYS A 278 2.38 1.72 15.14
CA LYS A 278 2.83 0.34 14.81
C LYS A 278 1.72 -0.66 15.18
N VAL A 279 1.72 -1.82 14.52
CA VAL A 279 0.87 -2.96 14.92
C VAL A 279 1.39 -3.49 16.24
N LEU A 280 0.51 -3.55 17.23
CA LEU A 280 0.78 -4.02 18.58
C LEU A 280 0.35 -5.47 18.77
N ASP A 281 -0.79 -5.87 18.19
CA ASP A 281 -1.29 -7.24 18.21
C ASP A 281 -2.26 -7.49 17.02
N ILE A 282 -2.47 -8.75 16.64
CA ILE A 282 -3.24 -9.15 15.47
C ILE A 282 -3.86 -10.55 15.60
N GLU A 283 -5.11 -10.71 15.18
CA GLU A 283 -5.86 -11.97 15.25
C GLU A 283 -6.40 -12.33 13.85
N ARG A 284 -6.02 -13.51 13.32
CA ARG A 284 -6.65 -14.07 12.12
C ARG A 284 -7.96 -14.74 12.53
N MET A 285 -9.07 -14.27 11.97
CA MET A 285 -10.40 -14.85 12.15
C MET A 285 -10.77 -15.71 10.94
N SER A 286 -11.37 -16.88 11.16
CA SER A 286 -11.87 -17.74 10.08
C SER A 286 -13.11 -18.55 10.46
N LYS A 287 -14.03 -18.62 9.49
CA LYS A 287 -15.24 -19.46 9.48
C LYS A 287 -15.06 -20.80 8.76
N LYS A 288 -13.83 -21.15 8.38
CA LYS A 288 -13.49 -22.35 7.62
C LYS A 288 -12.12 -22.90 8.02
N CYS A 289 -12.02 -24.22 8.13
CA CYS A 289 -10.74 -24.91 7.99
C CYS A 289 -10.78 -25.83 6.77
N SER A 290 -9.72 -25.80 5.96
CA SER A 290 -9.61 -26.64 4.77
C SER A 290 -9.46 -28.12 5.14
N THR A 291 -8.70 -28.44 6.18
CA THR A 291 -8.51 -29.82 6.66
C THR A 291 -9.81 -30.43 7.17
N CYS A 292 -10.62 -29.70 7.96
CA CYS A 292 -11.95 -30.16 8.37
C CYS A 292 -12.86 -30.49 7.17
N ILE A 293 -12.84 -29.66 6.12
CA ILE A 293 -13.66 -29.89 4.92
C ILE A 293 -13.16 -31.08 4.11
N GLY A 294 -11.84 -31.26 3.98
CA GLY A 294 -11.25 -32.46 3.38
C GLY A 294 -11.54 -33.74 4.17
N ALA A 295 -11.50 -33.67 5.51
CA ALA A 295 -11.89 -34.79 6.37
C ALA A 295 -13.37 -35.15 6.18
N LEU A 296 -14.26 -34.14 6.13
CA LEU A 296 -15.69 -34.36 5.90
C LEU A 296 -15.99 -35.04 4.56
N SER A 297 -15.25 -34.76 3.49
CA SER A 297 -15.48 -35.41 2.19
C SER A 297 -15.14 -36.90 2.20
N ILE A 298 -14.19 -37.35 3.04
CA ILE A 298 -13.84 -38.77 3.18
C ILE A 298 -14.65 -39.51 4.27
N LYS A 299 -15.46 -38.81 5.08
CA LYS A 299 -16.24 -39.39 6.19
C LYS A 299 -17.12 -40.57 5.78
N HIS A 300 -17.69 -40.52 4.58
CA HIS A 300 -18.52 -41.59 4.02
C HIS A 300 -17.72 -42.73 3.38
N VAL A 301 -16.44 -42.51 3.07
CA VAL A 301 -15.53 -43.49 2.44
C VAL A 301 -14.75 -44.28 3.49
N SER A 302 -14.31 -43.62 4.56
CA SER A 302 -13.63 -44.27 5.69
C SER A 302 -13.86 -43.46 6.97
N ARG A 303 -14.64 -44.03 7.89
CA ARG A 303 -14.94 -43.44 9.19
C ARG A 303 -13.67 -43.30 10.04
N GLU A 304 -12.85 -44.34 10.07
CA GLU A 304 -11.58 -44.40 10.79
C GLU A 304 -10.60 -43.30 10.34
N LYS A 305 -10.42 -43.10 9.02
CA LYS A 305 -9.55 -42.04 8.50
C LYS A 305 -10.09 -40.64 8.84
N TYR A 306 -11.41 -40.45 8.79
CA TYR A 306 -12.03 -39.19 9.23
C TYR A 306 -11.73 -38.90 10.72
N GLU A 307 -11.95 -39.87 11.60
CA GLU A 307 -11.70 -39.71 13.05
C GLU A 307 -10.20 -39.52 13.34
N ALA A 308 -9.32 -40.26 12.66
CA ALA A 308 -7.87 -40.11 12.79
C ALA A 308 -7.35 -38.73 12.35
N ILE A 309 -7.96 -38.11 11.33
CA ILE A 309 -7.62 -36.74 10.92
C ILE A 309 -8.16 -35.75 11.95
N ILE A 310 -9.46 -35.80 12.29
CA ILE A 310 -10.07 -34.82 13.20
C ILE A 310 -9.40 -34.85 14.59
N ASN A 311 -9.12 -36.03 15.15
CA ASN A 311 -8.51 -36.16 16.47
C ASN A 311 -7.05 -35.66 16.54
N LYS A 312 -6.36 -35.54 15.39
CA LYS A 312 -4.99 -35.01 15.30
C LYS A 312 -4.92 -33.58 14.74
N HIS A 313 -6.07 -32.97 14.44
CA HIS A 313 -6.11 -31.73 13.67
C HIS A 313 -6.41 -30.51 14.55
N ASN A 314 -5.45 -29.58 14.59
CA ASN A 314 -5.66 -28.25 15.16
C ASN A 314 -6.50 -27.40 14.20
N CYS A 315 -7.79 -27.22 14.52
CA CYS A 315 -8.76 -26.55 13.65
C CYS A 315 -8.41 -25.07 13.41
N GLU A 316 -8.30 -24.67 12.14
CA GLU A 316 -8.05 -23.26 11.75
C GLU A 316 -9.29 -22.35 11.87
N MET A 317 -10.48 -22.94 12.09
CA MET A 317 -11.75 -22.24 12.25
C MET A 317 -11.92 -21.81 13.71
N ASN A 318 -11.96 -20.51 13.95
CA ASN A 318 -12.08 -19.89 15.26
C ASN A 318 -13.27 -18.91 15.34
N HIS A 319 -14.15 -18.90 14.35
CA HIS A 319 -15.36 -18.07 14.31
C HIS A 319 -16.55 -18.81 13.71
N THR A 320 -17.74 -18.66 14.28
CA THR A 320 -19.00 -19.27 13.79
C THR A 320 -20.05 -18.23 13.37
N GLY A 321 -19.87 -16.96 13.74
CA GLY A 321 -20.80 -15.87 13.43
C GLY A 321 -20.68 -15.29 12.02
N SER A 322 -21.35 -14.16 11.79
CA SER A 322 -21.27 -13.40 10.53
C SER A 322 -19.87 -12.79 10.32
N SER A 323 -19.56 -12.38 9.08
CA SER A 323 -18.26 -11.77 8.79
C SER A 323 -18.02 -10.44 9.51
N GLY A 324 -19.08 -9.66 9.81
CA GLY A 324 -18.95 -8.46 10.66
C GLY A 324 -18.72 -8.79 12.13
N ALA A 325 -19.24 -9.91 12.62
CA ALA A 325 -18.94 -10.36 14.00
C ALA A 325 -17.47 -10.80 14.17
N MET A 326 -16.77 -11.17 13.09
CA MET A 326 -15.34 -11.53 13.15
C MET A 326 -14.47 -10.38 13.67
N GLU A 327 -14.83 -9.15 13.34
CA GLU A 327 -14.13 -7.96 13.82
C GLU A 327 -14.38 -7.74 15.32
N VAL A 328 -15.65 -7.76 15.73
CA VAL A 328 -16.06 -7.59 17.14
C VAL A 328 -15.40 -8.63 18.06
N ASP A 329 -15.46 -9.91 17.69
CA ASP A 329 -14.86 -10.99 18.50
C ASP A 329 -13.33 -11.01 18.37
N GLY A 330 -12.77 -10.58 17.24
CA GLY A 330 -11.33 -10.46 17.02
C GLY A 330 -10.70 -9.35 17.87
N ILE A 331 -11.27 -8.14 17.83
CA ILE A 331 -10.86 -7.02 18.69
C ILE A 331 -11.02 -7.37 20.17
N TYR A 332 -12.12 -8.03 20.55
CA TYR A 332 -12.33 -8.50 21.93
C TYR A 332 -11.17 -9.40 22.43
N ARG A 333 -10.76 -10.41 21.64
CA ARG A 333 -9.63 -11.30 22.01
C ARG A 333 -8.30 -10.56 22.15
N LEU A 334 -8.08 -9.53 21.33
CA LEU A 334 -6.85 -8.72 21.39
C LEU A 334 -6.81 -7.89 22.68
N PHE A 335 -7.95 -7.36 23.14
CA PHE A 335 -8.06 -6.71 24.45
C PHE A 335 -7.88 -7.71 25.61
N GLU A 336 -8.59 -8.83 25.58
CA GLU A 336 -8.57 -9.87 26.61
C GLU A 336 -7.15 -10.42 26.86
N ARG A 337 -6.37 -10.68 25.80
CA ARG A 337 -5.02 -11.22 25.92
C ARG A 337 -3.92 -10.20 26.18
N SER A 338 -4.18 -8.89 26.02
CA SER A 338 -3.11 -7.86 26.07
C SER A 338 -2.40 -7.80 27.42
N GLN A 339 -3.15 -8.01 28.51
CA GLN A 339 -2.62 -7.96 29.88
C GLN A 339 -1.69 -9.14 30.15
N HIS A 340 -2.05 -10.34 29.71
CA HIS A 340 -1.20 -11.53 29.88
C HIS A 340 0.00 -11.53 28.91
N LEU A 341 -0.21 -11.14 27.64
CA LEU A 341 0.80 -11.28 26.59
C LEU A 341 1.84 -10.15 26.58
N TYR A 342 1.46 -8.94 26.99
CA TYR A 342 2.33 -7.76 26.93
C TYR A 342 2.34 -6.91 28.22
N ASN A 343 1.55 -7.27 29.24
CA ASN A 343 1.36 -6.45 30.45
C ASN A 343 0.93 -5.01 30.12
N VAL A 344 -0.10 -4.87 29.28
CA VAL A 344 -0.72 -3.59 28.93
C VAL A 344 -2.25 -3.69 28.89
N GLN A 345 -2.90 -2.56 29.17
CA GLN A 345 -4.35 -2.41 29.17
C GLN A 345 -4.75 -1.35 28.15
N TYR A 346 -5.74 -1.62 27.31
CA TYR A 346 -6.22 -0.68 26.30
C TYR A 346 -7.39 0.15 26.86
N VAL A 347 -7.10 1.38 27.28
CA VAL A 347 -8.08 2.25 27.99
C VAL A 347 -8.88 3.14 27.05
N ASN A 348 -8.30 3.52 25.92
CA ASN A 348 -8.97 4.33 24.90
C ASN A 348 -8.95 3.58 23.57
N TYR A 349 -10.15 3.29 23.06
CA TYR A 349 -10.37 2.61 21.79
C TYR A 349 -10.77 3.61 20.71
N ILE A 350 -9.92 3.75 19.69
CA ILE A 350 -10.20 4.46 18.45
C ILE A 350 -10.74 3.42 17.47
N GLY A 351 -11.96 3.65 16.98
CA GLY A 351 -12.65 2.76 16.07
C GLY A 351 -13.67 3.49 15.22
N ASP A 352 -13.92 3.01 14.01
CA ASP A 352 -14.98 3.48 13.11
C ASP A 352 -16.33 3.43 13.85
N GLY A 353 -17.39 4.02 13.30
CA GLY A 353 -18.73 4.13 13.90
C GLY A 353 -19.41 2.82 14.28
N ASP A 354 -18.74 1.67 14.13
CA ASP A 354 -19.21 0.33 14.42
C ASP A 354 -19.71 0.20 15.86
N ALA A 355 -21.04 0.13 15.97
CA ALA A 355 -21.78 0.29 17.22
C ALA A 355 -21.72 -0.94 18.13
N LYS A 356 -20.98 -2.00 17.73
CA LYS A 356 -21.01 -3.31 18.40
C LYS A 356 -19.75 -3.62 19.22
N ILE A 357 -18.61 -3.05 18.86
CA ILE A 357 -17.32 -3.31 19.53
C ILE A 357 -17.35 -2.75 20.97
N LEU A 358 -17.75 -1.48 21.14
CA LEU A 358 -17.82 -0.86 22.46
C LEU A 358 -18.81 -1.59 23.41
N PRO A 359 -20.06 -1.91 23.03
CA PRO A 359 -20.94 -2.71 23.89
C PRO A 359 -20.38 -4.10 24.23
N LYS A 360 -19.68 -4.77 23.30
CA LYS A 360 -19.03 -6.05 23.59
C LYS A 360 -17.98 -5.91 24.69
N LEU A 361 -17.12 -4.89 24.60
CA LEU A 361 -16.07 -4.57 25.57
C LEU A 361 -16.61 -4.08 26.92
N LEU A 362 -17.74 -3.38 26.95
CA LEU A 362 -18.36 -2.91 28.21
C LEU A 362 -19.16 -4.01 28.91
N ASN A 363 -19.86 -4.87 28.16
CA ASN A 363 -20.66 -5.97 28.72
C ASN A 363 -19.79 -7.17 29.15
N ASN A 364 -18.57 -7.25 28.65
CA ASN A 364 -17.58 -8.28 29.01
C ASN A 364 -16.25 -7.53 29.24
N PRO A 365 -16.06 -6.87 30.39
CA PRO A 365 -14.87 -6.06 30.64
C PRO A 365 -13.61 -6.95 30.59
N PRO A 366 -12.62 -6.66 29.72
CA PRO A 366 -11.40 -7.46 29.62
C PRO A 366 -10.40 -7.19 30.76
N TYR A 367 -10.64 -6.17 31.57
CA TYR A 367 -9.78 -5.76 32.68
C TYR A 367 -10.63 -5.38 33.91
N ASP A 368 -10.14 -5.70 35.10
CA ASP A 368 -10.76 -5.28 36.35
C ASP A 368 -10.63 -3.76 36.56
N ASN A 369 -11.69 -3.13 37.06
CA ASN A 369 -11.74 -1.71 37.47
C ASN A 369 -11.38 -0.67 36.37
N ILE A 370 -11.47 -1.03 35.09
CA ILE A 370 -11.19 -0.12 33.97
C ILE A 370 -12.39 0.00 33.03
N THR A 371 -12.84 1.23 32.82
CA THR A 371 -13.84 1.56 31.80
C THR A 371 -13.15 1.97 30.50
N ILE A 372 -13.47 1.28 29.41
CA ILE A 372 -12.91 1.57 28.08
C ILE A 372 -13.65 2.74 27.45
N ASN A 373 -12.92 3.79 27.09
CA ASN A 373 -13.46 4.98 26.43
C ASN A 373 -13.40 4.85 24.91
N LYS A 374 -14.48 5.22 24.21
CA LYS A 374 -14.45 5.35 22.74
C LYS A 374 -14.00 6.74 22.31
N ILE A 375 -12.92 6.78 21.55
CA ILE A 375 -12.47 7.93 20.75
C ILE A 375 -13.01 7.72 19.32
N GLU A 376 -13.45 8.79 18.67
CA GLU A 376 -13.93 8.74 17.29
C GLU A 376 -12.84 9.21 16.31
N ASP A 377 -12.68 8.51 15.17
CA ASP A 377 -11.81 8.95 14.08
C ASP A 377 -12.30 10.30 13.49
N ILE A 378 -11.41 11.30 13.34
CA ILE A 378 -11.80 12.62 12.82
C ILE A 378 -12.44 12.54 11.43
N ASN A 379 -11.93 11.67 10.55
CA ASN A 379 -12.39 11.60 9.17
C ASN A 379 -13.82 11.03 9.13
N HIS A 380 -14.11 9.96 9.87
CA HIS A 380 -15.47 9.46 10.09
C HIS A 380 -16.37 10.50 10.77
N PHE A 381 -15.88 11.16 11.82
CA PHE A 381 -16.62 12.20 12.53
C PHE A 381 -17.05 13.33 11.59
N SER A 382 -16.19 13.73 10.64
CA SER A 382 -16.55 14.70 9.61
C SER A 382 -17.60 14.15 8.61
N LYS A 383 -17.55 12.85 8.27
CA LYS A 383 -18.59 12.19 7.44
C LYS A 383 -19.96 12.19 8.14
N LYS A 384 -20.03 12.07 9.48
CA LYS A 384 -21.31 12.17 10.24
C LYS A 384 -22.03 13.51 10.00
N MET A 385 -21.29 14.62 9.99
CA MET A 385 -21.83 15.94 9.65
C MET A 385 -22.42 15.94 8.23
N LEU A 386 -21.66 15.43 7.24
CA LEU A 386 -22.13 15.33 5.85
C LEU A 386 -23.42 14.51 5.73
N HIS A 387 -23.47 13.31 6.30
CA HIS A 387 -24.61 12.41 6.14
C HIS A 387 -25.90 12.97 6.76
N ARG A 388 -25.79 13.67 7.90
CA ARG A 388 -26.94 14.33 8.55
C ARG A 388 -27.45 15.51 7.73
N LEU A 389 -26.54 16.35 7.22
CA LEU A 389 -26.89 17.44 6.33
C LEU A 389 -27.50 16.94 5.02
N GLN A 390 -27.00 15.82 4.47
CA GLN A 390 -27.57 15.18 3.28
C GLN A 390 -28.97 14.60 3.55
N LYS A 391 -29.21 13.99 4.72
CA LYS A 391 -30.55 13.53 5.11
C LYS A 391 -31.52 14.71 5.20
N ILE A 392 -31.15 15.77 5.91
CA ILE A 392 -31.97 16.99 5.99
C ILE A 392 -32.18 17.61 4.61
N ALA A 393 -31.17 17.61 3.73
CA ALA A 393 -31.34 18.04 2.34
C ALA A 393 -32.38 17.20 1.58
N GLN A 394 -32.40 15.88 1.78
CA GLN A 394 -33.39 14.97 1.19
C GLN A 394 -34.80 15.24 1.74
N ASP A 395 -34.93 15.38 3.06
CA ASP A 395 -36.19 15.72 3.73
C ASP A 395 -36.71 17.10 3.26
N LEU A 396 -35.79 18.05 2.98
CA LEU A 396 -36.07 19.38 2.42
C LEU A 396 -36.24 19.41 0.89
N LYS A 397 -36.09 18.31 0.13
CA LYS A 397 -36.27 18.32 -1.34
C LYS A 397 -37.69 18.66 -1.81
N GLN A 398 -38.66 18.74 -0.90
CA GLN A 398 -39.98 19.34 -1.17
C GLN A 398 -39.93 20.87 -1.31
N THR A 399 -38.81 21.51 -0.96
CA THR A 399 -38.55 22.94 -1.18
C THR A 399 -37.47 23.14 -2.25
N LYS A 400 -37.77 23.95 -3.27
CA LYS A 400 -36.84 24.23 -4.38
C LYS A 400 -35.68 25.12 -3.92
N ILE A 401 -34.54 24.52 -3.57
CA ILE A 401 -33.33 25.23 -3.16
C ILE A 401 -32.13 24.80 -4.03
N ASP A 402 -32.14 25.22 -5.29
CA ASP A 402 -31.03 24.97 -6.21
C ASP A 402 -29.74 25.70 -5.77
N GLY A 403 -28.60 25.10 -6.10
CA GLY A 403 -27.25 25.61 -5.78
C GLY A 403 -26.78 25.43 -4.33
N LYS A 404 -27.66 25.41 -3.32
CA LYS A 404 -27.22 25.45 -1.90
C LYS A 404 -26.75 24.10 -1.33
N ASN A 405 -27.00 22.98 -2.03
CA ASN A 405 -26.46 21.66 -1.69
C ASN A 405 -24.93 21.57 -1.76
N ASP A 406 -24.28 22.27 -2.70
CA ASP A 406 -22.81 22.27 -2.82
C ASP A 406 -22.18 23.04 -1.65
N MET A 407 -22.83 24.12 -1.20
CA MET A 407 -22.38 24.87 -0.02
C MET A 407 -22.54 24.09 1.29
N MET A 408 -23.56 23.24 1.43
CA MET A 408 -23.67 22.28 2.54
C MET A 408 -22.64 21.15 2.46
N THR A 409 -22.23 20.71 1.27
CA THR A 409 -21.14 19.71 1.11
C THR A 409 -19.81 20.22 1.68
N ASN A 410 -19.54 21.53 1.56
CA ASN A 410 -18.36 22.17 2.14
C ASN A 410 -18.36 22.22 3.69
N PHE A 411 -19.51 22.04 4.36
CA PHE A 411 -19.56 22.05 5.83
C PHE A 411 -18.75 20.89 6.43
N LYS A 412 -18.69 19.73 5.76
CA LYS A 412 -17.79 18.61 6.14
C LYS A 412 -16.34 19.09 6.29
N TYR A 413 -15.87 19.86 5.31
CA TYR A 413 -14.49 20.35 5.28
C TYR A 413 -14.25 21.39 6.38
N TYR A 414 -15.11 22.41 6.49
CA TYR A 414 -14.97 23.42 7.53
C TYR A 414 -15.03 22.82 8.94
N TYR A 415 -15.96 21.89 9.17
CA TYR A 415 -16.13 21.16 10.43
C TYR A 415 -14.88 20.34 10.78
N ARG A 416 -14.33 19.59 9.82
CA ARG A 416 -13.05 18.88 9.99
C ARG A 416 -11.92 19.84 10.35
N GLN A 417 -11.81 20.99 9.67
CA GLN A 417 -10.76 21.96 9.94
C GLN A 417 -10.93 22.65 11.31
N ALA A 418 -12.15 22.90 11.76
CA ALA A 418 -12.44 23.41 13.11
C ALA A 418 -12.01 22.42 14.21
N VAL A 419 -12.23 21.11 14.01
CA VAL A 419 -11.75 20.06 14.93
C VAL A 419 -10.22 19.96 14.89
N VAL A 420 -9.62 19.84 13.70
CA VAL A 420 -8.16 19.63 13.54
C VAL A 420 -7.34 20.80 14.09
N ARG A 421 -7.79 22.05 13.88
CA ARG A 421 -7.09 23.26 14.39
C ARG A 421 -7.12 23.36 15.91
N ASN A 422 -8.19 22.88 16.54
CA ASN A 422 -8.43 23.01 17.98
C ASN A 422 -8.35 21.68 18.72
N LYS A 423 -7.63 20.69 18.17
CA LYS A 423 -7.60 19.31 18.69
C LYS A 423 -7.16 19.17 20.15
N THR A 424 -6.49 20.17 20.73
CA THR A 424 -6.07 20.20 22.14
C THR A 424 -6.93 21.12 23.02
N ASN A 425 -7.90 21.85 22.47
CA ASN A 425 -8.72 22.82 23.20
C ASN A 425 -10.20 22.65 22.85
N LEU A 426 -10.95 22.04 23.78
CA LEU A 426 -12.37 21.77 23.61
C LEU A 426 -13.22 23.04 23.50
N ASP A 427 -12.85 24.13 24.20
CA ASP A 427 -13.62 25.38 24.18
C ASP A 427 -13.50 26.10 22.84
N GLU A 428 -12.26 26.22 22.32
CA GLU A 428 -12.03 26.77 20.99
C GLU A 428 -12.55 25.87 19.87
N MET A 429 -12.61 24.55 20.09
CA MET A 429 -13.26 23.62 19.17
C MET A 429 -14.78 23.87 19.10
N VAL A 430 -15.46 24.00 20.25
CA VAL A 430 -16.89 24.34 20.31
C VAL A 430 -17.16 25.68 19.62
N LYS A 431 -16.39 26.73 19.94
CA LYS A 431 -16.51 28.05 19.30
C LYS A 431 -16.32 27.97 17.80
N SER A 432 -15.24 27.31 17.34
CA SER A 432 -14.90 27.19 15.93
C SER A 432 -15.93 26.39 15.12
N VAL A 433 -16.59 25.39 15.72
CA VAL A 433 -17.70 24.67 15.10
C VAL A 433 -18.93 25.58 14.95
N TRP A 434 -19.31 26.29 16.01
CA TRP A 434 -20.45 27.21 15.95
C TRP A 434 -20.20 28.43 15.06
N ALA A 435 -18.96 28.88 14.92
CA ALA A 435 -18.57 29.94 13.98
C ALA A 435 -18.97 29.60 12.54
N ILE A 436 -18.92 28.32 12.13
CA ILE A 436 -19.37 27.87 10.81
C ILE A 436 -20.88 28.12 10.63
N TRP A 437 -21.69 27.79 11.64
CA TRP A 437 -23.14 28.02 11.60
C TRP A 437 -23.45 29.52 11.60
N LYS A 438 -22.85 30.29 12.52
CA LYS A 438 -23.05 31.75 12.62
C LYS A 438 -22.70 32.47 11.33
N HIS A 439 -21.49 32.22 10.79
CA HIS A 439 -21.02 32.79 9.52
C HIS A 439 -21.95 32.49 8.32
N LYS A 440 -22.72 31.40 8.39
CA LYS A 440 -23.70 31.02 7.35
C LYS A 440 -25.12 31.50 7.62
N ALA A 441 -25.41 31.95 8.84
CA ALA A 441 -26.64 32.65 9.21
C ALA A 441 -26.53 34.18 8.99
N SER A 442 -25.31 34.75 9.02
CA SER A 442 -25.07 36.18 8.85
C SER A 442 -25.76 36.79 7.63
N THR A 443 -26.37 37.95 7.83
CA THR A 443 -26.92 38.82 6.78
C THR A 443 -26.34 40.22 6.89
N ASP A 444 -26.60 41.09 5.92
CA ASP A 444 -26.16 42.49 5.97
C ASP A 444 -26.88 43.29 7.09
N LEU A 445 -28.07 42.84 7.51
CA LEU A 445 -28.83 43.41 8.63
C LEU A 445 -28.39 42.83 9.99
N GLU A 446 -28.05 41.54 10.03
CA GLU A 446 -27.64 40.80 11.23
C GLU A 446 -26.31 40.05 10.96
N PRO A 447 -25.15 40.73 11.07
CA PRO A 447 -23.85 40.12 10.85
C PRO A 447 -23.36 39.34 12.08
N HIS A 448 -23.23 38.02 11.98
CA HIS A 448 -22.80 37.13 13.06
C HIS A 448 -21.37 36.60 12.86
N HIS A 449 -20.38 37.48 13.00
CA HIS A 449 -18.95 37.16 12.77
C HIS A 449 -18.06 37.24 14.01
N GLU A 450 -18.64 37.34 15.21
CA GLU A 450 -17.91 37.50 16.48
C GLU A 450 -16.93 36.36 16.83
N TRP A 451 -17.02 35.19 16.15
CA TRP A 451 -16.09 34.06 16.29
C TRP A 451 -15.32 33.75 14.99
N CYS A 452 -15.29 34.68 14.04
CA CYS A 452 -14.57 34.54 12.77
C CYS A 452 -13.16 35.14 12.83
N SER A 453 -12.21 34.51 12.14
CA SER A 453 -10.86 35.06 11.95
C SER A 453 -10.80 35.88 10.64
N PRO A 454 -10.14 37.06 10.63
CA PRO A 454 -9.96 37.86 9.41
C PRO A 454 -9.27 37.11 8.25
N ILE A 455 -8.43 36.12 8.58
CA ILE A 455 -7.70 35.29 7.60
C ILE A 455 -8.68 34.46 6.73
N PHE A 456 -9.84 34.09 7.27
CA PHE A 456 -10.79 33.18 6.61
C PHE A 456 -12.18 33.80 6.38
N CYS A 457 -12.46 34.99 6.92
CA CYS A 457 -13.75 35.65 6.83
C CYS A 457 -13.66 36.94 6.00
N GLY A 458 -14.37 36.95 4.87
CA GLY A 458 -14.43 38.12 3.99
C GLY A 458 -15.03 39.35 4.67
N PHE A 459 -16.05 39.19 5.52
CA PHE A 459 -16.65 40.30 6.27
C PHE A 459 -15.66 40.92 7.26
N THR A 460 -15.04 40.11 8.13
CA THR A 460 -14.09 40.62 9.14
C THR A 460 -12.89 41.30 8.46
N LYS A 461 -12.41 40.74 7.35
CA LYS A 461 -11.36 41.37 6.53
C LYS A 461 -11.82 42.69 5.89
N ALA A 462 -13.04 42.75 5.35
CA ALA A 462 -13.57 43.97 4.75
C ALA A 462 -13.78 45.07 5.82
N TRP A 463 -14.21 44.69 7.02
CA TRP A 463 -14.31 45.58 8.18
C TRP A 463 -12.94 46.14 8.62
N GLU A 464 -11.88 45.32 8.64
CA GLU A 464 -10.51 45.79 8.89
C GLU A 464 -9.93 46.67 7.76
N GLU A 465 -10.39 46.48 6.53
CA GLU A 465 -9.95 47.22 5.33
C GLU A 465 -10.86 48.42 4.97
N ASP A 466 -11.86 48.75 5.80
CA ASP A 466 -12.90 49.78 5.59
C ASP A 466 -13.63 49.65 4.23
N LYS A 467 -14.15 48.45 3.97
CA LYS A 467 -14.84 48.06 2.73
C LYS A 467 -16.21 47.46 2.99
N GLU A 468 -17.14 47.73 2.07
CA GLU A 468 -18.44 47.05 2.03
C GLU A 468 -18.28 45.55 1.74
N TYR A 469 -19.16 44.74 2.34
CA TYR A 469 -19.21 43.30 2.16
C TYR A 469 -20.66 42.83 1.97
N ASP A 470 -20.88 42.04 0.92
CA ASP A 470 -22.18 41.50 0.52
C ASP A 470 -22.33 40.04 1.00
N HIS A 471 -23.26 39.82 1.95
CA HIS A 471 -23.50 38.48 2.51
C HIS A 471 -24.30 37.55 1.58
N THR A 472 -25.00 38.06 0.56
CA THR A 472 -25.98 37.28 -0.22
C THR A 472 -25.37 36.06 -0.93
N LYS A 473 -24.09 36.15 -1.31
CA LYS A 473 -23.33 35.08 -1.99
C LYS A 473 -22.88 33.96 -1.04
N HIS A 474 -22.96 34.18 0.26
CA HIS A 474 -22.35 33.30 1.26
C HIS A 474 -23.28 32.86 2.39
N SER A 475 -24.47 33.44 2.52
CA SER A 475 -25.50 33.07 3.50
C SER A 475 -26.45 31.96 3.02
N LEU A 476 -27.05 31.25 3.97
CA LEU A 476 -28.14 30.28 3.73
C LEU A 476 -29.49 30.87 4.15
N PRO A 477 -30.62 30.45 3.53
CA PRO A 477 -31.94 30.89 3.95
C PRO A 477 -32.22 30.51 5.41
N LEU A 478 -32.92 31.37 6.15
CA LEU A 478 -33.26 31.14 7.56
C LEU A 478 -33.95 29.79 7.79
N ALA A 479 -34.83 29.36 6.88
CA ALA A 479 -35.47 28.04 6.92
C ALA A 479 -34.46 26.87 6.90
N VAL A 480 -33.41 26.97 6.08
CA VAL A 480 -32.31 25.97 6.03
C VAL A 480 -31.47 26.04 7.30
N MET A 481 -31.14 27.24 7.76
CA MET A 481 -30.34 27.44 8.99
C MET A 481 -31.04 26.88 10.24
N ASN A 482 -32.36 27.07 10.33
CA ASN A 482 -33.19 26.46 11.37
C ASN A 482 -33.24 24.94 11.26
N ALA A 483 -33.41 24.39 10.04
CA ALA A 483 -33.44 22.94 9.82
C ALA A 483 -32.12 22.24 10.18
N ILE A 484 -30.96 22.86 9.91
CA ILE A 484 -29.64 22.28 10.21
C ILE A 484 -29.14 22.59 11.63
N ARG A 485 -29.73 23.56 12.35
CA ARG A 485 -29.32 23.94 13.71
C ARG A 485 -29.28 22.75 14.70
N PRO A 486 -30.23 21.80 14.72
CA PRO A 486 -30.15 20.63 15.60
C PRO A 486 -28.90 19.77 15.37
N VAL A 487 -28.42 19.65 14.11
CA VAL A 487 -27.19 18.92 13.79
C VAL A 487 -25.98 19.60 14.42
N PHE A 488 -25.91 20.93 14.35
CA PHE A 488 -24.86 21.70 15.03
C PHE A 488 -24.99 21.61 16.55
N THR A 489 -26.19 21.68 17.13
CA THR A 489 -26.39 21.52 18.59
C THR A 489 -25.83 20.19 19.11
N GLU A 490 -26.08 19.08 18.42
CA GLU A 490 -25.59 17.76 18.86
C GLU A 490 -24.09 17.57 18.57
N LEU A 491 -23.64 17.93 17.37
CA LEU A 491 -22.26 17.72 16.92
C LEU A 491 -21.25 18.73 17.50
N ALA A 492 -21.71 19.92 17.91
CA ALA A 492 -20.91 20.90 18.66
C ALA A 492 -21.00 20.73 20.19
N SER A 493 -21.74 19.74 20.69
CA SER A 493 -21.84 19.51 22.14
C SER A 493 -20.49 19.05 22.70
N ARG A 494 -20.19 19.44 23.94
CA ARG A 494 -18.93 19.07 24.62
C ARG A 494 -18.73 17.55 24.67
N ALA A 495 -19.80 16.80 24.97
CA ALA A 495 -19.76 15.34 25.06
C ALA A 495 -19.44 14.66 23.72
N THR A 496 -19.87 15.25 22.60
CA THR A 496 -19.57 14.75 21.24
C THR A 496 -18.16 15.16 20.81
N LEU A 497 -17.78 16.44 20.96
CA LEU A 497 -16.46 16.93 20.56
C LEU A 497 -15.31 16.37 21.42
N ASN A 498 -15.54 16.04 22.70
CA ASN A 498 -14.53 15.42 23.54
C ASN A 498 -14.04 14.07 23.00
N ARG A 499 -14.84 13.36 22.19
CA ARG A 499 -14.45 12.09 21.56
C ARG A 499 -13.48 12.24 20.40
N VAL A 500 -13.32 13.44 19.84
CA VAL A 500 -12.34 13.75 18.79
C VAL A 500 -11.21 14.67 19.27
N LEU A 501 -11.18 14.95 20.58
CA LEU A 501 -10.06 15.61 21.23
C LEU A 501 -8.79 14.76 21.03
N ASN A 502 -7.64 15.43 20.92
CA ASN A 502 -6.34 14.93 20.46
C ASN A 502 -6.26 14.55 18.97
N GLY A 503 -7.40 14.31 18.31
CA GLY A 503 -7.47 14.15 16.86
C GLY A 503 -6.91 12.82 16.35
N SER A 504 -7.33 11.72 16.97
CA SER A 504 -6.97 10.36 16.57
C SER A 504 -7.53 9.95 15.21
N SER A 505 -6.90 8.95 14.57
CA SER A 505 -7.37 8.43 13.29
C SER A 505 -6.92 6.99 13.00
N GLU A 506 -7.75 6.26 12.27
CA GLU A 506 -7.56 4.85 11.86
C GLU A 506 -6.79 4.69 10.54
N ASN A 507 -6.33 5.79 9.93
CA ASN A 507 -5.51 5.76 8.69
C ASN A 507 -4.28 4.82 8.80
N ALA A 508 -3.81 4.55 10.02
CA ALA A 508 -2.77 3.57 10.30
C ALA A 508 -3.19 2.13 9.96
N ASN A 509 -4.43 1.74 10.33
CA ASN A 509 -5.05 0.45 10.05
C ASN A 509 -5.31 0.28 8.55
N GLU A 510 -5.90 1.29 7.88
CA GLU A 510 -6.05 1.27 6.42
C GLU A 510 -4.70 1.07 5.70
N SER A 511 -3.65 1.75 6.18
CA SER A 511 -2.29 1.63 5.64
C SER A 511 -1.68 0.25 5.87
N PHE A 512 -1.94 -0.38 7.02
CA PHE A 512 -1.52 -1.75 7.31
C PHE A 512 -2.28 -2.77 6.45
N HIS A 513 -3.60 -2.63 6.36
CA HIS A 513 -4.47 -3.45 5.52
C HIS A 513 -4.07 -3.38 4.05
N SER A 514 -3.65 -2.21 3.55
CA SER A 514 -3.09 -2.07 2.19
C SER A 514 -1.83 -2.94 1.97
N ILE A 515 -0.93 -3.05 2.96
CA ILE A 515 0.24 -3.93 2.86
C ILE A 515 -0.20 -5.41 2.91
N LEU A 516 -1.01 -5.79 3.90
CA LEU A 516 -1.52 -7.15 4.07
C LEU A 516 -2.17 -7.70 2.79
N TRP A 517 -3.06 -6.91 2.18
CA TRP A 517 -3.79 -7.33 0.99
C TRP A 517 -3.01 -7.14 -0.32
N SER A 518 -1.80 -6.56 -0.28
CA SER A 518 -0.85 -6.68 -1.40
C SER A 518 -0.15 -8.05 -1.41
N PHE A 519 0.11 -8.63 -0.23
CA PHE A 519 0.62 -10.00 -0.08
C PHE A 519 -0.46 -11.07 -0.27
N ALA A 520 -1.70 -10.79 0.14
CA ALA A 520 -2.86 -11.65 -0.09
C ALA A 520 -3.97 -10.95 -0.92
N PRO A 521 -3.84 -10.85 -2.26
CA PRO A 521 -4.79 -10.13 -3.11
C PRO A 521 -6.26 -10.57 -2.94
N LYS A 522 -7.16 -9.61 -2.66
CA LYS A 522 -8.58 -9.86 -2.34
C LYS A 522 -9.41 -10.53 -3.44
N ASN A 523 -8.90 -10.55 -4.67
CA ASN A 523 -9.52 -11.20 -5.82
C ASN A 523 -9.21 -12.72 -5.91
N ARG A 524 -8.33 -13.25 -5.05
CA ARG A 524 -7.98 -14.67 -4.99
C ARG A 524 -8.38 -15.26 -3.63
N TYR A 525 -8.60 -16.57 -3.60
CA TYR A 525 -8.70 -17.30 -2.33
C TYR A 525 -7.32 -17.79 -1.91
N SER A 526 -6.95 -17.49 -0.67
CA SER A 526 -5.76 -18.02 0.00
C SER A 526 -6.19 -18.87 1.20
N PRO A 527 -5.61 -20.07 1.39
CA PRO A 527 -5.78 -20.88 2.61
C PRO A 527 -5.38 -20.14 3.90
N GLY A 528 -5.87 -20.59 5.06
CA GLY A 528 -5.60 -19.98 6.36
C GLY A 528 -4.10 -19.84 6.65
N THR A 529 -3.34 -20.92 6.45
CA THR A 529 -1.88 -20.95 6.60
C THR A 529 -1.14 -19.92 5.71
N ILE A 530 -1.64 -19.65 4.50
CA ILE A 530 -1.05 -18.64 3.60
C ILE A 530 -1.37 -17.23 4.12
N ILE A 531 -2.59 -17.00 4.61
CA ILE A 531 -2.96 -15.72 5.27
C ILE A 531 -2.08 -15.49 6.49
N ASP A 532 -1.82 -16.52 7.31
CA ASP A 532 -0.93 -16.43 8.47
C ASP A 532 0.48 -15.96 8.09
N VAL A 533 1.05 -16.47 6.98
CA VAL A 533 2.34 -15.98 6.46
C VAL A 533 2.23 -14.54 5.95
N CYS A 534 1.21 -14.21 5.16
CA CYS A 534 1.02 -12.84 4.66
C CYS A 534 0.82 -11.83 5.80
N VAL A 535 0.16 -12.21 6.90
CA VAL A 535 0.02 -11.42 8.13
C VAL A 535 1.38 -11.21 8.79
N ALA A 536 2.17 -12.28 8.98
CA ALA A 536 3.50 -12.15 9.58
C ALA A 536 4.42 -11.23 8.76
N LEU A 537 4.47 -11.41 7.44
CA LEU A 537 5.20 -10.54 6.52
C LEU A 537 4.67 -9.09 6.54
N ALA A 538 3.36 -8.89 6.57
CA ALA A 538 2.77 -7.56 6.60
C ALA A 538 3.10 -6.80 7.89
N VAL A 539 3.07 -7.46 9.05
CA VAL A 539 3.44 -6.85 10.34
C VAL A 539 4.91 -6.45 10.33
N LEU A 540 5.80 -7.39 9.96
CA LEU A 540 7.24 -7.17 9.84
C LEU A 540 7.56 -5.98 8.93
N VAL A 541 7.04 -6.00 7.69
CA VAL A 541 7.23 -4.91 6.73
C VAL A 541 6.62 -3.61 7.21
N TYR A 542 5.41 -3.62 7.78
CA TYR A 542 4.75 -2.40 8.22
C TYR A 542 5.46 -1.71 9.39
N ASN A 543 5.84 -2.48 10.43
CA ASN A 543 6.48 -2.00 11.65
C ASN A 543 7.93 -1.59 11.42
N ASP A 544 8.70 -2.43 10.73
CA ASP A 544 10.17 -2.41 10.78
C ASP A 544 10.83 -2.33 9.39
N GLY A 545 10.06 -2.53 8.30
CA GLY A 545 10.55 -2.43 6.92
C GLY A 545 10.88 -3.77 6.28
N TYR A 546 11.15 -3.76 4.98
CA TYR A 546 11.54 -4.96 4.23
C TYR A 546 12.84 -5.58 4.74
N GLN A 547 13.75 -4.80 5.31
CA GLN A 547 14.97 -5.34 5.93
C GLN A 547 14.70 -6.32 7.09
N SER A 548 13.53 -6.25 7.73
CA SER A 548 13.13 -7.22 8.78
C SER A 548 12.95 -8.66 8.26
N ILE A 549 12.87 -8.87 6.95
CA ILE A 549 12.83 -10.21 6.34
C ILE A 549 14.24 -10.86 6.36
N ILE A 550 15.32 -10.07 6.43
CA ILE A 550 16.69 -10.60 6.32
C ILE A 550 17.03 -11.56 7.48
N PRO A 551 16.79 -11.24 8.77
CA PRO A 551 17.00 -12.19 9.87
C PRO A 551 16.17 -13.48 9.76
N VAL A 552 14.98 -13.42 9.15
CA VAL A 552 14.15 -14.61 8.90
C VAL A 552 14.84 -15.54 7.89
N VAL A 553 15.37 -14.96 6.80
CA VAL A 553 16.10 -15.71 5.78
C VAL A 553 17.41 -16.27 6.35
N GLU A 554 18.16 -15.47 7.11
CA GLU A 554 19.39 -15.90 7.81
C GLU A 554 19.12 -17.12 8.71
N GLN A 555 18.07 -17.07 9.53
CA GLN A 555 17.68 -18.17 10.41
C GLN A 555 17.30 -19.44 9.63
N LEU A 556 16.49 -19.32 8.58
CA LEU A 556 15.97 -20.47 7.83
C LEU A 556 17.03 -21.12 6.93
N THR A 557 17.97 -20.34 6.38
CA THR A 557 18.97 -20.86 5.45
C THR A 557 20.37 -21.05 6.05
N GLY A 558 20.64 -20.48 7.23
CA GLY A 558 21.91 -20.64 7.94
C GLY A 558 23.09 -19.88 7.36
N GLY A 559 22.85 -18.86 6.53
CA GLY A 559 23.88 -18.01 5.90
C GLY A 559 23.58 -16.52 6.05
N GLU A 560 24.49 -15.66 5.58
CA GLU A 560 24.47 -14.19 5.78
C GLU A 560 23.37 -13.43 5.00
N GLY A 561 22.20 -14.02 4.76
CA GLY A 561 21.07 -13.41 4.05
C GLY A 561 21.28 -13.20 2.54
N GLY A 562 22.52 -13.01 2.09
CA GLY A 562 22.94 -12.80 0.70
C GLY A 562 22.93 -11.33 0.28
N TYR A 563 23.99 -10.89 -0.43
CA TYR A 563 24.20 -9.49 -0.82
C TYR A 563 23.01 -8.88 -1.57
N TYR A 564 22.52 -9.55 -2.63
CA TYR A 564 21.40 -9.07 -3.42
C TYR A 564 20.06 -9.06 -2.66
N THR A 565 19.87 -9.94 -1.68
CA THR A 565 18.70 -9.89 -0.79
C THR A 565 18.69 -8.58 -0.01
N ARG A 566 19.81 -8.22 0.63
CA ARG A 566 19.93 -6.98 1.41
C ARG A 566 19.70 -5.75 0.53
N LEU A 567 20.35 -5.70 -0.63
CA LEU A 567 20.20 -4.62 -1.60
C LEU A 567 18.75 -4.47 -2.09
N GLY A 568 18.06 -5.59 -2.34
CA GLY A 568 16.65 -5.61 -2.71
C GLY A 568 15.75 -5.06 -1.61
N MET A 569 15.89 -5.54 -0.37
CA MET A 569 15.08 -5.08 0.77
C MET A 569 15.32 -3.58 1.07
N GLU A 570 16.58 -3.13 1.07
CA GLU A 570 16.92 -1.72 1.24
C GLU A 570 16.31 -0.83 0.13
N ARG A 571 16.29 -1.32 -1.12
CA ARG A 571 15.63 -0.63 -2.24
C ARG A 571 14.12 -0.51 -2.02
N PHE A 572 13.44 -1.55 -1.54
CA PHE A 572 12.00 -1.47 -1.25
C PHE A 572 11.67 -0.49 -0.14
N ASP A 573 12.48 -0.42 0.92
CA ASP A 573 12.32 0.56 2.00
C ASP A 573 12.53 2.00 1.52
N LYS A 574 13.56 2.24 0.68
CA LYS A 574 13.78 3.55 0.03
C LYS A 574 12.60 3.94 -0.88
N LEU A 575 12.06 3.00 -1.64
CA LEU A 575 10.88 3.22 -2.50
C LEU A 575 9.64 3.56 -1.67
N ARG A 576 9.39 2.87 -0.55
CA ARG A 576 8.27 3.15 0.37
C ARG A 576 8.30 4.60 0.86
N VAL A 577 9.46 5.09 1.32
CA VAL A 577 9.64 6.49 1.74
C VAL A 577 9.41 7.45 0.57
N TYR A 578 9.95 7.15 -0.62
CA TYR A 578 9.75 7.96 -1.82
C TYR A 578 8.26 8.10 -2.19
N TYR A 579 7.50 6.99 -2.18
CA TYR A 579 6.08 7.02 -2.51
C TYR A 579 5.25 7.76 -1.44
N GLU A 580 5.59 7.66 -0.16
CA GLU A 580 4.96 8.47 0.88
C GLU A 580 5.19 9.97 0.65
N HIS A 581 6.44 10.37 0.37
CA HIS A 581 6.78 11.76 0.02
C HIS A 581 6.16 12.21 -1.32
N LYS A 582 5.85 11.28 -2.24
CA LYS A 582 5.09 11.58 -3.47
C LYS A 582 3.60 11.78 -3.18
N LYS A 583 3.00 10.98 -2.28
CA LYS A 583 1.61 11.13 -1.84
C LYS A 583 1.39 12.47 -1.14
N LYS A 584 2.22 12.80 -0.15
CA LYS A 584 2.15 14.09 0.57
C LYS A 584 2.29 15.29 -0.37
N ARG A 585 3.20 15.25 -1.34
CA ARG A 585 3.28 16.30 -2.39
C ARG A 585 2.01 16.43 -3.22
N LYS A 586 1.33 15.33 -3.58
CA LYS A 586 0.03 15.39 -4.25
C LYS A 586 -1.03 16.02 -3.32
N GLU A 587 -1.04 15.67 -2.04
CA GLU A 587 -1.96 16.23 -1.03
C GLU A 587 -1.74 17.74 -0.83
N ASP A 588 -0.49 18.20 -0.72
CA ASP A 588 -0.11 19.62 -0.60
C ASP A 588 -0.51 20.46 -1.83
N VAL A 589 -0.41 19.87 -3.02
CA VAL A 589 -0.87 20.50 -4.27
C VAL A 589 -2.40 20.52 -4.32
N ARG A 590 -3.06 19.39 -4.04
CA ARG A 590 -4.54 19.29 -4.00
C ARG A 590 -5.16 20.22 -2.96
N ALA A 591 -4.49 20.45 -1.84
CA ALA A 591 -4.91 21.41 -0.81
C ALA A 591 -4.93 22.87 -1.32
N LYS A 592 -4.15 23.20 -2.36
CA LYS A 592 -4.07 24.52 -3.00
C LYS A 592 -4.97 24.66 -4.24
N MET A 593 -5.44 23.55 -4.82
CA MET A 593 -6.37 23.54 -5.95
C MET A 593 -7.78 23.97 -5.54
N SER A 594 -8.52 24.55 -6.49
CA SER A 594 -9.93 24.96 -6.37
C SER A 594 -10.91 23.78 -6.30
N VAL A 595 -12.20 24.03 -6.10
CA VAL A 595 -13.22 22.97 -5.97
C VAL A 595 -13.45 22.26 -7.31
N GLU A 596 -13.58 23.00 -8.41
CA GLU A 596 -13.73 22.47 -9.76
C GLU A 596 -12.52 21.61 -10.17
N GLU A 597 -11.29 22.09 -9.94
CA GLU A 597 -10.07 21.31 -10.22
C GLU A 597 -10.00 20.01 -9.39
N ARG A 598 -10.55 20.02 -8.15
CA ARG A 598 -10.62 18.81 -7.30
C ARG A 598 -11.72 17.84 -7.72
N LYS A 599 -12.85 18.33 -8.26
CA LYS A 599 -13.94 17.52 -8.83
C LYS A 599 -13.43 16.84 -10.10
N GLN A 600 -12.88 17.61 -11.04
CA GLN A 600 -12.34 17.10 -12.29
C GLN A 600 -11.20 16.09 -12.07
N GLN A 601 -10.27 16.35 -11.15
CA GLN A 601 -9.25 15.36 -10.79
C GLN A 601 -9.81 14.13 -10.04
N GLN A 602 -10.96 14.24 -9.36
CA GLN A 602 -11.61 13.08 -8.76
C GLN A 602 -12.33 12.22 -9.81
N ASP A 603 -12.95 12.85 -10.80
CA ASP A 603 -13.53 12.16 -11.96
C ASP A 603 -12.43 11.48 -12.80
N ASP A 604 -11.27 12.13 -12.97
CA ASP A 604 -10.07 11.55 -13.59
C ASP A 604 -9.49 10.39 -12.75
N ASP A 605 -9.36 10.55 -11.42
CA ASP A 605 -8.85 9.49 -10.52
C ASP A 605 -9.83 8.29 -10.47
N GLU A 606 -11.15 8.49 -10.51
CA GLU A 606 -12.17 7.42 -10.58
C GLU A 606 -12.14 6.69 -11.95
N GLN A 607 -11.88 7.39 -13.07
CA GLN A 607 -11.62 6.75 -14.37
C GLN A 607 -10.26 6.02 -14.43
N LEU A 608 -9.29 6.41 -13.59
CA LEU A 608 -7.99 5.75 -13.47
C LEU A 608 -7.99 4.54 -12.52
N ASP A 609 -8.96 4.40 -11.63
CA ASP A 609 -9.03 3.28 -10.68
C ASP A 609 -9.38 1.94 -11.37
N ASP A 610 -10.16 1.96 -12.46
CA ASP A 610 -10.32 0.79 -13.36
C ASP A 610 -9.02 0.44 -14.11
N ALA A 611 -8.05 1.35 -14.15
CA ALA A 611 -6.71 1.15 -14.68
C ALA A 611 -5.64 0.92 -13.58
N TYR A 612 -6.03 0.69 -12.31
CA TYR A 612 -5.11 0.39 -11.19
C TYR A 612 -4.54 -1.05 -11.26
N LEU A 613 -3.87 -1.35 -12.37
CA LEU A 613 -2.86 -2.40 -12.43
C LEU A 613 -1.61 -1.94 -11.67
N PRO A 614 -1.04 -2.73 -10.75
CA PRO A 614 0.20 -2.38 -10.07
C PRO A 614 1.38 -2.35 -11.05
N ARG A 615 1.61 -1.21 -11.72
CA ARG A 615 2.81 -0.96 -12.54
C ARG A 615 4.02 -0.66 -11.65
N ALA A 616 4.41 -1.67 -10.89
CA ALA A 616 5.77 -1.89 -10.46
C ALA A 616 6.30 -3.11 -11.23
N TYR A 617 6.95 -2.82 -12.36
CA TYR A 617 7.85 -3.75 -13.07
C TYR A 617 9.27 -3.19 -12.92
#